data_AF-A0AAP1RF57-F1
#
_entry.id   AF-A0AAP1RF57-F1
#
_cell.length_a   1.000
_cell.length_b   1.000
_cell.length_c   1.000
_cell.angle_alpha   90.00
_cell.angle_beta   90.00
_cell.angle_gamma   90.00
#
_symmetry.space_group_name_H-M   'P 1'
#
loop_
_entity.id
_entity.type
_entity.pdbx_description
1 polymer ?
#
loop_
_entity_poly.entity_id
_entity_poly.type
_entity_poly.pdbx_seq_one_letter_code
_entity_poly.pdbx_strand_id
1 'polypeptide(L)'
;MKIYKILIAVVVLFSACKSVKYPDLENGLYADIQTNRGDILIKLHAKEVPMTVANFVSLAEGDNPKIADSLKGKPYYNTTKFHRVIKDFMVQGGDITGTGRGNAGYKFADEFPMDEKGKLLYKHDAPGVLSMANSGKATNSSQFFITHKATPWLDGKHSIFGKVIIGQHIVDTIKQNDVINHLEIIRIGKDAKKFKAATVFEYELTNVVKKAAERKKAVAELKRKFQEEKGISKAVKTNSGLKIATIKKGTGKKVNPAISTTVHYTLFLTDGTKIDSSVDKNKPFTFTLNDANMPLIAGWKEGVQTMQEGDKSVFFIPYYLGYGENSLGPIPAKSDLIFEIEVLKVGK
;
A
#
# COMPACT_ATOMS: atom_id res chain seq x y z
N MET A 1 0.79 -47.84 -56.82
CA MET A 1 -0.23 -47.40 -55.85
C MET A 1 0.39 -46.41 -54.88
N LYS A 2 0.10 -45.10 -55.02
CA LYS A 2 0.56 -44.07 -54.07
C LYS A 2 -0.60 -43.75 -53.11
N ILE A 3 -0.41 -44.06 -51.83
CA ILE A 3 -1.38 -43.85 -50.76
C ILE A 3 -1.22 -42.41 -50.26
N TYR A 4 -2.22 -41.56 -50.51
CA TYR A 4 -2.28 -40.23 -49.92
C TYR A 4 -2.83 -40.33 -48.49
N LYS A 5 -1.98 -40.03 -47.51
CA LYS A 5 -2.40 -39.82 -46.11
C LYS A 5 -3.06 -38.43 -46.02
N ILE A 6 -4.38 -38.40 -45.91
CA ILE A 6 -5.13 -37.18 -45.60
C ILE A 6 -4.95 -36.91 -44.09
N LEU A 7 -4.20 -35.85 -43.78
CA LEU A 7 -4.05 -35.33 -42.43
C LEU A 7 -5.24 -34.42 -42.13
N ILE A 8 -6.22 -34.91 -41.37
CA ILE A 8 -7.34 -34.10 -40.89
C ILE A 8 -6.84 -33.22 -39.75
N ALA A 9 -6.62 -31.94 -40.03
CA ALA A 9 -6.37 -30.92 -39.03
C ALA A 9 -7.69 -30.59 -38.30
N VAL A 10 -7.87 -31.15 -37.11
CA VAL A 10 -8.97 -30.77 -36.21
C VAL A 10 -8.67 -29.37 -35.66
N VAL A 11 -9.34 -28.36 -36.23
CA VAL A 11 -9.34 -27.00 -35.68
C VAL A 11 -10.21 -27.00 -34.44
N VAL A 12 -9.58 -27.16 -33.27
CA VAL A 12 -10.25 -26.97 -31.98
C VAL A 12 -10.46 -25.47 -31.78
N LEU A 13 -11.69 -25.00 -32.07
CA LEU A 13 -12.16 -23.68 -31.68
C LEU A 13 -12.19 -23.61 -30.15
N PHE A 14 -11.19 -22.96 -29.56
CA PHE A 14 -11.21 -22.61 -28.13
C PHE A 14 -12.28 -21.53 -27.91
N SER A 15 -13.54 -21.93 -27.72
CA SER A 15 -14.56 -21.05 -27.15
C SER A 15 -14.15 -20.71 -25.72
N ALA A 16 -13.56 -19.54 -25.53
CA ALA A 16 -13.38 -18.96 -24.20
C ALA A 16 -14.79 -18.76 -23.62
N CYS A 17 -15.18 -19.54 -22.60
CA CYS A 17 -16.38 -19.25 -21.82
C CYS A 17 -16.29 -17.80 -21.30
N LYS A 18 -16.98 -16.89 -21.98
CA LYS A 18 -17.25 -15.54 -21.51
C LYS A 18 -18.41 -15.61 -20.50
N SER A 19 -18.42 -14.75 -19.50
CA SER A 19 -19.59 -14.63 -18.62
C SER A 19 -20.78 -14.17 -19.46
N VAL A 20 -21.93 -14.82 -19.32
CA VAL A 20 -23.16 -14.46 -20.07
C VAL A 20 -23.63 -13.06 -19.70
N LYS A 21 -23.47 -12.68 -18.43
CA LYS A 21 -23.84 -11.37 -17.88
C LYS A 21 -22.81 -10.29 -18.19
N TYR A 22 -21.53 -10.67 -18.26
CA TYR A 22 -20.42 -9.76 -18.51
C TYR A 22 -19.54 -10.28 -19.66
N PRO A 23 -19.96 -10.11 -20.93
CA PRO A 23 -19.33 -10.76 -22.08
C PRO A 23 -17.94 -10.21 -22.42
N ASP A 24 -17.59 -9.01 -21.97
CA ASP A 24 -16.37 -8.29 -22.36
C ASP A 24 -15.34 -8.17 -21.23
N LEU A 25 -15.41 -9.07 -20.25
CA LEU A 25 -14.39 -9.15 -19.21
C LEU A 25 -13.04 -9.58 -19.79
N GLU A 26 -12.00 -8.83 -19.43
CA GLU A 26 -10.61 -9.25 -19.63
C GLU A 26 -10.28 -10.47 -18.76
N ASN A 27 -9.16 -11.13 -19.05
CA ASN A 27 -8.62 -12.17 -18.18
C ASN A 27 -8.43 -11.64 -16.75
N GLY A 28 -8.94 -12.38 -15.77
CA GLY A 28 -8.96 -11.95 -14.38
C GLY A 28 -9.92 -12.75 -13.53
N LEU A 29 -9.82 -12.50 -12.23
CA LEU A 29 -10.73 -13.01 -11.22
C LEU A 29 -11.64 -11.87 -10.79
N TYR A 30 -12.95 -12.12 -10.81
CA TYR A 30 -13.95 -11.12 -10.48
C TYR A 30 -14.94 -11.64 -9.44
N ALA A 31 -15.54 -10.72 -8.69
CA ALA A 31 -16.66 -11.00 -7.80
C ALA A 31 -17.87 -10.16 -8.22
N ASP A 32 -18.98 -10.83 -8.48
CA ASP A 32 -20.28 -10.21 -8.75
C ASP A 32 -21.12 -10.27 -7.46
N ILE A 33 -21.20 -9.15 -6.75
CA ILE A 33 -22.01 -9.01 -5.53
C ILE A 33 -23.41 -8.59 -5.95
N GLN A 34 -24.33 -9.54 -5.92
CA GLN A 34 -25.73 -9.33 -6.29
C GLN A 34 -26.52 -8.91 -5.05
N THR A 35 -27.05 -7.69 -5.05
CA THR A 35 -27.74 -7.11 -3.90
C THR A 35 -29.22 -6.85 -4.19
N ASN A 36 -30.00 -6.51 -3.17
CA ASN A 36 -31.37 -6.02 -3.35
C ASN A 36 -31.46 -4.61 -3.99
N ARG A 37 -30.31 -3.97 -4.29
CA ARG A 37 -30.22 -2.68 -5.01
C ARG A 37 -29.73 -2.84 -6.45
N GLY A 38 -29.25 -4.01 -6.83
CA GLY A 38 -28.54 -4.24 -8.09
C GLY A 38 -27.17 -4.89 -7.86
N ASP A 39 -26.39 -4.99 -8.92
CA ASP A 39 -25.16 -5.78 -8.93
C ASP A 39 -23.91 -4.90 -8.90
N ILE A 40 -22.91 -5.36 -8.15
CA ILE A 40 -21.61 -4.70 -8.01
C ILE A 40 -20.53 -5.67 -8.46
N LEU A 41 -19.91 -5.37 -9.60
CA LEU A 41 -18.85 -6.20 -10.17
C LEU A 41 -17.48 -5.64 -9.82
N ILE A 42 -16.63 -6.48 -9.26
CA ILE A 42 -15.32 -6.13 -8.71
C ILE A 42 -14.24 -6.96 -9.40
N LYS A 43 -13.17 -6.32 -9.87
CA LYS A 43 -11.93 -7.00 -10.30
C LYS A 43 -11.04 -7.23 -9.08
N LEU A 44 -10.63 -8.48 -8.84
CA LEU A 44 -9.83 -8.87 -7.68
C LEU A 44 -8.33 -8.90 -7.98
N HIS A 45 -7.50 -8.50 -7.01
CA HIS A 45 -6.05 -8.40 -7.13
C HIS A 45 -5.34 -9.71 -6.70
N ALA A 46 -5.76 -10.85 -7.26
CA ALA A 46 -5.36 -12.19 -6.80
C ALA A 46 -3.85 -12.45 -6.82
N LYS A 47 -3.10 -11.76 -7.68
CA LYS A 47 -1.65 -11.92 -7.82
C LYS A 47 -0.88 -11.15 -6.75
N GLU A 48 -1.31 -9.93 -6.43
CA GLU A 48 -0.60 -9.03 -5.52
C GLU A 48 -1.01 -9.20 -4.05
N VAL A 49 -2.24 -9.65 -3.80
CA VAL A 49 -2.78 -9.91 -2.45
C VAL A 49 -3.45 -11.30 -2.37
N PRO A 50 -2.69 -12.38 -2.62
CA PRO A 50 -3.21 -13.73 -2.76
C PRO A 50 -3.91 -14.24 -1.51
N MET A 51 -3.42 -13.91 -0.30
CA MET A 51 -4.04 -14.41 0.95
C MET A 51 -5.43 -13.83 1.14
N THR A 52 -5.56 -12.51 0.93
CA THR A 52 -6.80 -11.76 1.11
C THR A 52 -7.84 -12.18 0.08
N VAL A 53 -7.44 -12.30 -1.20
CA VAL A 53 -8.35 -12.74 -2.26
C VAL A 53 -8.74 -14.20 -2.08
N ALA A 54 -7.80 -15.08 -1.70
CA ALA A 54 -8.09 -16.48 -1.44
C ALA A 54 -9.07 -16.67 -0.27
N ASN A 55 -8.92 -15.90 0.80
CA ASN A 55 -9.87 -15.86 1.91
C ASN A 55 -11.28 -15.49 1.42
N PHE A 56 -11.40 -14.35 0.72
CA PHE A 56 -12.69 -13.85 0.24
C PHE A 56 -13.38 -14.82 -0.73
N VAL A 57 -12.64 -15.33 -1.72
CA VAL A 57 -13.16 -16.26 -2.73
C VAL A 57 -13.59 -17.58 -2.09
N SER A 58 -12.79 -18.15 -1.20
CA SER A 58 -13.15 -19.41 -0.55
C SER A 58 -14.31 -19.29 0.44
N LEU A 59 -14.48 -18.12 1.07
CA LEU A 59 -15.67 -17.81 1.86
C LEU A 59 -16.91 -17.68 0.96
N ALA A 60 -16.80 -16.99 -0.18
CA ALA A 60 -17.88 -16.88 -1.15
C ALA A 60 -18.33 -18.24 -1.69
N GLU A 61 -17.40 -19.15 -1.97
CA GLU A 61 -17.68 -20.48 -2.53
C GLU A 61 -18.01 -21.52 -1.45
N GLY A 62 -17.80 -21.19 -0.17
CA GLY A 62 -18.08 -22.08 0.96
C GLY A 62 -17.06 -23.18 1.18
N ASP A 63 -15.89 -23.13 0.53
CA ASP A 63 -14.81 -24.12 0.64
C ASP A 63 -13.64 -23.67 1.53
N ASN A 64 -13.79 -22.55 2.24
CA ASN A 64 -12.74 -22.01 3.11
C ASN A 64 -12.26 -23.04 4.17
N PRO A 65 -10.96 -23.32 4.26
CA PRO A 65 -10.43 -24.40 5.11
C PRO A 65 -10.39 -24.06 6.60
N LYS A 66 -10.56 -22.80 6.98
CA LYS A 66 -10.51 -22.34 8.39
C LYS A 66 -11.87 -22.02 8.96
N ILE A 67 -12.94 -22.15 8.18
CA ILE A 67 -14.28 -21.90 8.66
C ILE A 67 -14.77 -23.03 9.58
N ALA A 68 -15.63 -22.70 10.54
CA ALA A 68 -16.26 -23.69 11.40
C ALA A 68 -17.08 -24.71 10.59
N ASP A 69 -17.10 -25.97 11.05
CA ASP A 69 -17.78 -27.07 10.35
C ASP A 69 -19.27 -26.80 10.08
N SER A 70 -19.94 -26.06 10.97
CA SER A 70 -21.36 -25.68 10.83
C SER A 70 -21.66 -24.76 9.63
N LEU A 71 -20.62 -24.11 9.09
CA LEU A 71 -20.69 -23.18 7.97
C LEU A 71 -19.99 -23.73 6.71
N LYS A 72 -19.36 -24.90 6.78
CA LYS A 72 -18.66 -25.51 5.65
C LYS A 72 -19.63 -25.88 4.53
N GLY A 73 -19.21 -25.66 3.28
CA GLY A 73 -20.02 -25.87 2.08
C GLY A 73 -21.13 -24.84 1.86
N LYS A 74 -21.23 -23.81 2.71
CA LYS A 74 -22.22 -22.73 2.56
C LYS A 74 -21.54 -21.46 2.07
N PRO A 75 -22.06 -20.81 1.00
CA PRO A 75 -21.61 -19.49 0.59
C PRO A 75 -21.75 -18.46 1.72
N TYR A 76 -20.62 -18.08 2.33
CA TYR A 76 -20.60 -17.33 3.60
C TYR A 76 -21.27 -15.95 3.49
N TYR A 77 -21.10 -15.30 2.34
CA TYR A 77 -21.57 -13.93 2.12
C TYR A 77 -23.03 -13.82 1.72
N ASN A 78 -23.63 -14.92 1.24
CA ASN A 78 -25.04 -14.90 0.85
C ASN A 78 -25.88 -14.63 2.10
N THR A 79 -26.88 -13.76 1.95
CA THR A 79 -27.77 -13.23 3.02
C THR A 79 -27.12 -12.30 4.04
N THR A 80 -25.81 -12.03 3.94
CA THR A 80 -25.17 -11.05 4.83
C THR A 80 -25.59 -9.61 4.48
N LYS A 81 -25.57 -8.74 5.47
CA LYS A 81 -26.01 -7.34 5.34
C LYS A 81 -24.84 -6.38 5.20
N PHE A 82 -25.09 -5.28 4.49
CA PHE A 82 -24.32 -4.04 4.68
C PHE A 82 -24.73 -3.40 6.01
N HIS A 83 -24.14 -3.86 7.10
CA HIS A 83 -24.52 -3.50 8.46
C HIS A 83 -24.08 -2.08 8.87
N ARG A 84 -23.12 -1.49 8.14
CA ARG A 84 -22.64 -0.13 8.39
C ARG A 84 -22.45 0.61 7.08
N VAL A 85 -23.17 1.71 6.92
CA VAL A 85 -23.11 2.58 5.74
C VAL A 85 -22.87 4.00 6.22
N ILE A 86 -21.79 4.62 5.72
CA ILE A 86 -21.46 6.01 6.03
C ILE A 86 -21.40 6.75 4.70
N LYS A 87 -22.34 7.69 4.53
CA LYS A 87 -22.42 8.55 3.36
C LYS A 87 -21.06 9.23 3.11
N ASP A 88 -20.66 9.29 1.84
CA ASP A 88 -19.40 9.90 1.39
C ASP A 88 -18.12 9.24 1.96
N PHE A 89 -18.25 8.09 2.62
CA PHE A 89 -17.11 7.32 3.11
C PHE A 89 -17.09 5.91 2.53
N MET A 90 -17.98 5.00 2.98
CA MET A 90 -17.97 3.59 2.57
C MET A 90 -19.26 2.84 2.96
N VAL A 91 -19.45 1.68 2.33
CA VAL A 91 -20.39 0.62 2.75
C VAL A 91 -19.61 -0.58 3.26
N GLN A 92 -19.98 -1.14 4.40
CA GLN A 92 -19.30 -2.26 5.04
C GLN A 92 -20.25 -3.45 5.22
N GLY A 93 -19.78 -4.63 4.82
CA GLY A 93 -20.51 -5.90 4.83
C GLY A 93 -19.63 -7.08 5.22
N GLY A 94 -20.13 -8.30 4.98
CA GLY A 94 -19.37 -9.53 5.25
C GLY A 94 -19.38 -10.00 6.71
N ASP A 95 -20.30 -9.49 7.53
CA ASP A 95 -20.58 -10.02 8.86
C ASP A 95 -21.81 -10.95 8.81
N ILE A 96 -21.60 -12.24 9.05
CA ILE A 96 -22.68 -13.25 9.06
C ILE A 96 -23.71 -13.01 10.17
N THR A 97 -23.34 -12.30 11.24
CA THR A 97 -24.25 -11.93 12.32
C THR A 97 -25.01 -10.63 12.04
N GLY A 98 -24.51 -9.80 11.12
CA GLY A 98 -25.04 -8.47 10.82
C GLY A 98 -24.87 -7.43 11.94
N THR A 99 -24.12 -7.73 12.99
CA THR A 99 -23.94 -6.85 14.16
C THR A 99 -22.80 -5.82 13.98
N GLY A 100 -21.92 -6.06 13.02
CA GLY A 100 -20.65 -5.36 12.81
C GLY A 100 -19.50 -5.90 13.66
N ARG A 101 -19.73 -6.94 14.48
CA ARG A 101 -18.70 -7.55 15.35
C ARG A 101 -18.36 -8.98 14.99
N GLY A 102 -19.14 -9.63 14.13
CA GLY A 102 -18.89 -11.01 13.73
C GLY A 102 -17.70 -11.15 12.78
N ASN A 103 -17.23 -12.36 12.64
CA ASN A 103 -16.07 -12.71 11.81
C ASN A 103 -16.19 -14.19 11.35
N ALA A 104 -15.21 -14.69 10.58
CA ALA A 104 -15.22 -16.07 10.07
C ALA A 104 -14.74 -17.13 11.08
N GLY A 105 -14.41 -16.73 12.33
CA GLY A 105 -13.85 -17.60 13.36
C GLY A 105 -12.32 -17.62 13.43
N TYR A 106 -11.65 -16.84 12.58
CA TYR A 106 -10.19 -16.73 12.53
C TYR A 106 -9.74 -15.34 12.07
N LYS A 107 -8.43 -15.07 12.21
CA LYS A 107 -7.78 -13.82 11.78
C LYS A 107 -6.54 -14.11 10.93
N PHE A 108 -6.22 -13.23 10.01
CA PHE A 108 -5.01 -13.31 9.18
C PHE A 108 -4.35 -11.96 8.95
N ALA A 109 -3.12 -12.01 8.43
CA ALA A 109 -2.23 -10.85 8.27
C ALA A 109 -2.73 -9.85 7.21
N ASP A 110 -2.18 -8.64 7.25
CA ASP A 110 -2.42 -7.62 6.22
C ASP A 110 -1.48 -7.80 5.02
N GLU A 111 -1.97 -7.49 3.82
CA GLU A 111 -1.18 -7.49 2.58
C GLU A 111 -1.14 -6.07 1.99
N PHE A 112 0.06 -5.48 1.99
CA PHE A 112 0.33 -4.15 1.45
C PHE A 112 1.44 -4.25 0.39
N PRO A 113 1.10 -4.67 -0.84
CA PRO A 113 2.07 -4.80 -1.92
C PRO A 113 2.70 -3.44 -2.22
N MET A 114 4.00 -3.47 -2.50
CA MET A 114 4.79 -2.28 -2.82
C MET A 114 5.32 -2.39 -4.25
N ASP A 115 5.45 -1.26 -4.94
CA ASP A 115 6.18 -1.17 -6.20
C ASP A 115 7.70 -1.26 -5.99
N GLU A 116 8.46 -1.25 -7.09
CA GLU A 116 9.93 -1.32 -7.08
C GLU A 116 10.58 -0.14 -6.33
N LYS A 117 9.85 0.95 -6.12
CA LYS A 117 10.29 2.16 -5.43
C LYS A 117 9.83 2.20 -3.98
N GLY A 118 9.29 1.10 -3.47
CA GLY A 118 8.83 0.98 -2.08
C GLY A 118 7.51 1.71 -1.79
N LYS A 119 6.75 2.14 -2.80
CA LYS A 119 5.45 2.79 -2.62
C LYS A 119 4.32 1.78 -2.66
N LEU A 120 3.25 2.02 -1.90
CA LEU A 120 2.05 1.19 -1.94
C LEU A 120 1.51 1.10 -3.37
N LEU A 121 1.35 -0.14 -3.85
CA LEU A 121 0.82 -0.43 -5.17
C LEU A 121 -0.67 -0.09 -5.27
N TYR A 122 -1.40 -0.29 -4.17
CA TYR A 122 -2.82 0.04 -4.05
C TYR A 122 -3.05 1.06 -2.95
N LYS A 123 -3.92 2.04 -3.23
CA LYS A 123 -4.29 3.13 -2.32
C LYS A 123 -5.79 3.37 -2.39
N HIS A 124 -6.34 3.96 -1.33
CA HIS A 124 -7.73 4.40 -1.28
C HIS A 124 -7.86 5.78 -1.94
N ASP A 125 -7.53 5.87 -3.22
CA ASP A 125 -7.43 7.12 -3.98
C ASP A 125 -8.67 7.43 -4.83
N ALA A 126 -9.69 6.58 -4.78
CA ALA A 126 -10.89 6.69 -5.58
C ALA A 126 -12.11 6.02 -4.91
N PRO A 127 -13.34 6.28 -5.41
CA PRO A 127 -14.50 5.43 -5.17
C PRO A 127 -14.25 3.98 -5.63
N GLY A 128 -14.99 3.05 -5.04
CA GLY A 128 -15.04 1.66 -5.48
C GLY A 128 -13.84 0.81 -5.06
N VAL A 129 -12.99 1.29 -4.15
CA VAL A 129 -11.88 0.49 -3.62
C VAL A 129 -12.45 -0.52 -2.62
N LEU A 130 -12.21 -1.82 -2.89
CA LEU A 130 -12.61 -2.92 -2.02
C LEU A 130 -11.47 -3.28 -1.06
N SER A 131 -11.74 -3.21 0.23
CA SER A 131 -10.75 -3.41 1.29
C SER A 131 -11.27 -4.24 2.46
N MET A 132 -10.36 -4.95 3.14
CA MET A 132 -10.71 -5.68 4.36
C MET A 132 -11.00 -4.72 5.51
N ALA A 133 -12.11 -4.94 6.23
CA ALA A 133 -12.32 -4.32 7.52
C ALA A 133 -11.50 -5.08 8.59
N ASN A 134 -10.87 -4.33 9.50
CA ASN A 134 -10.06 -4.89 10.58
C ASN A 134 -10.14 -4.01 11.84
N SER A 135 -9.74 -4.56 12.98
CA SER A 135 -9.65 -3.87 14.28
C SER A 135 -8.21 -3.51 14.66
N GLY A 136 -7.30 -3.46 13.66
CA GLY A 136 -5.87 -3.33 13.86
C GLY A 136 -5.07 -4.35 13.07
N LYS A 137 -3.74 -4.26 13.19
CA LYS A 137 -2.80 -5.08 12.42
C LYS A 137 -3.09 -6.58 12.56
N ALA A 138 -3.07 -7.29 11.44
CA ALA A 138 -3.28 -8.74 11.36
C ALA A 138 -4.59 -9.22 11.98
N THR A 139 -5.67 -8.47 11.79
CA THR A 139 -7.02 -8.85 12.27
C THR A 139 -8.06 -8.98 11.15
N ASN A 140 -7.61 -9.16 9.91
CA ASN A 140 -8.50 -9.43 8.77
C ASN A 140 -9.24 -10.75 8.98
N SER A 141 -10.50 -10.82 8.53
CA SER A 141 -11.33 -12.03 8.60
C SER A 141 -12.32 -12.08 7.43
N SER A 142 -13.63 -11.95 7.66
CA SER A 142 -14.64 -11.95 6.58
C SER A 142 -15.13 -10.57 6.16
N GLN A 143 -15.14 -9.59 7.07
CA GLN A 143 -15.74 -8.29 6.81
C GLN A 143 -14.90 -7.47 5.83
N PHE A 144 -15.58 -6.77 4.93
CA PHE A 144 -14.99 -5.89 3.92
C PHE A 144 -15.78 -4.59 3.82
N PHE A 145 -15.18 -3.58 3.20
CA PHE A 145 -15.87 -2.35 2.83
C PHE A 145 -15.52 -1.91 1.40
N ILE A 146 -16.42 -1.14 0.81
CA ILE A 146 -16.25 -0.52 -0.51
C ILE A 146 -16.36 1.00 -0.34
N THR A 147 -15.40 1.76 -0.86
CA THR A 147 -15.36 3.22 -0.70
C THR A 147 -16.38 3.95 -1.58
N HIS A 148 -16.97 5.03 -1.06
CA HIS A 148 -17.71 6.02 -1.85
C HIS A 148 -16.80 7.08 -2.46
N LYS A 149 -15.67 7.38 -1.80
CA LYS A 149 -14.70 8.43 -2.19
C LYS A 149 -13.27 8.00 -1.88
N ALA A 150 -12.30 8.83 -2.25
CA ALA A 150 -10.92 8.66 -1.80
C ALA A 150 -10.82 8.79 -0.27
N THR A 151 -10.13 7.85 0.37
CA THR A 151 -9.96 7.76 1.82
C THR A 151 -8.49 7.50 2.19
N PRO A 152 -7.54 8.40 1.83
CA PRO A 152 -6.10 8.13 1.93
C PRO A 152 -5.60 7.88 3.35
N TRP A 153 -6.35 8.27 4.39
CA TRP A 153 -6.03 7.97 5.78
C TRP A 153 -6.10 6.46 6.13
N LEU A 154 -6.63 5.64 5.24
CA LEU A 154 -6.70 4.17 5.35
C LEU A 154 -5.53 3.45 4.66
N ASP A 155 -4.68 4.16 3.91
CA ASP A 155 -3.55 3.58 3.19
C ASP A 155 -2.57 2.90 4.14
N GLY A 156 -2.17 1.67 3.80
CA GLY A 156 -1.29 0.85 4.64
C GLY A 156 -1.91 0.38 5.96
N LYS A 157 -3.23 0.52 6.13
CA LYS A 157 -3.98 0.03 7.32
C LYS A 157 -4.99 -1.06 6.99
N HIS A 158 -5.57 -1.02 5.79
CA HIS A 158 -6.55 -2.00 5.30
C HIS A 158 -6.08 -2.61 3.98
N SER A 159 -6.05 -3.94 3.89
CA SER A 159 -5.65 -4.66 2.68
C SER A 159 -6.64 -4.37 1.56
N ILE A 160 -6.20 -3.67 0.51
CA ILE A 160 -6.99 -3.45 -0.71
C ILE A 160 -6.86 -4.71 -1.58
N PHE A 161 -8.00 -5.30 -1.95
CA PHE A 161 -8.01 -6.58 -2.67
C PHE A 161 -8.92 -6.62 -3.89
N GLY A 162 -9.55 -5.50 -4.23
CA GLY A 162 -10.19 -5.33 -5.52
C GLY A 162 -10.64 -3.91 -5.78
N LYS A 163 -11.22 -3.71 -6.96
CA LYS A 163 -11.84 -2.45 -7.35
C LYS A 163 -13.12 -2.70 -8.13
N VAL A 164 -14.17 -1.95 -7.80
CA VAL A 164 -15.43 -1.93 -8.53
C VAL A 164 -15.15 -1.47 -9.96
N ILE A 165 -15.59 -2.26 -10.93
CA ILE A 165 -15.50 -1.95 -12.36
C ILE A 165 -16.88 -1.69 -12.98
N ILE A 166 -17.94 -2.24 -12.40
CA ILE A 166 -19.34 -1.93 -12.76
C ILE A 166 -20.16 -1.84 -11.47
N GLY A 167 -21.08 -0.88 -11.40
CA GLY A 167 -22.02 -0.77 -10.28
C GLY A 167 -21.60 0.17 -9.14
N GLN A 168 -20.69 1.13 -9.36
CA GLN A 168 -20.39 2.13 -8.33
C GLN A 168 -21.63 2.91 -7.90
N HIS A 169 -22.49 3.28 -8.86
CA HIS A 169 -23.77 3.92 -8.54
C HIS A 169 -24.68 3.03 -7.68
N ILE A 170 -24.56 1.70 -7.78
CA ILE A 170 -25.27 0.76 -6.89
C ILE A 170 -24.67 0.85 -5.50
N VAL A 171 -23.34 0.80 -5.35
CA VAL A 171 -22.64 1.01 -4.08
C VAL A 171 -23.15 2.28 -3.38
N ASP A 172 -23.24 3.39 -4.11
CA ASP A 172 -23.67 4.68 -3.58
C ASP A 172 -25.16 4.72 -3.16
N THR A 173 -25.97 3.77 -3.63
CA THR A 173 -27.41 3.63 -3.26
C THR A 173 -27.66 2.65 -2.11
N ILE A 174 -26.66 1.85 -1.74
CA ILE A 174 -26.77 0.89 -0.63
C ILE A 174 -27.11 1.64 0.66
N LYS A 175 -28.09 1.12 1.38
CA LYS A 175 -28.52 1.57 2.70
C LYS A 175 -28.16 0.54 3.75
N GLN A 176 -28.09 0.99 4.99
CA GLN A 176 -27.86 0.08 6.12
C GLN A 176 -28.93 -1.01 6.12
N ASN A 177 -28.49 -2.26 6.31
CA ASN A 177 -29.29 -3.49 6.27
C ASN A 177 -29.74 -3.96 4.88
N ASP A 178 -29.34 -3.31 3.79
CA ASP A 178 -29.43 -3.94 2.46
C ASP A 178 -28.60 -5.23 2.44
N VAL A 179 -29.01 -6.18 1.61
CA VAL A 179 -28.61 -7.60 1.68
C VAL A 179 -27.83 -7.99 0.43
N ILE A 180 -26.77 -8.76 0.64
CA ILE A 180 -26.09 -9.51 -0.42
C ILE A 180 -26.92 -10.77 -0.67
N ASN A 181 -27.67 -10.81 -1.76
CA ASN A 181 -28.48 -11.97 -2.12
C ASN A 181 -27.58 -13.13 -2.54
N HIS A 182 -26.59 -12.83 -3.37
CA HIS A 182 -25.65 -13.81 -3.88
C HIS A 182 -24.30 -13.16 -4.16
N LEU A 183 -23.21 -13.91 -3.97
CA LEU A 183 -21.88 -13.50 -4.36
C LEU A 183 -21.28 -14.57 -5.29
N GLU A 184 -21.16 -14.23 -6.57
CA GLU A 184 -20.63 -15.13 -7.60
C GLU A 184 -19.16 -14.80 -7.92
N ILE A 185 -18.33 -15.83 -8.04
CA ILE A 185 -16.93 -15.70 -8.46
C ILE A 185 -16.79 -16.05 -9.94
N ILE A 186 -16.36 -15.08 -10.74
CA ILE A 186 -16.20 -15.22 -12.19
C ILE A 186 -14.71 -15.35 -12.53
N ARG A 187 -14.36 -16.39 -13.28
CA ARG A 187 -12.97 -16.74 -13.66
C ARG A 187 -12.78 -16.66 -15.16
N ILE A 188 -12.11 -15.60 -15.64
CA ILE A 188 -11.82 -15.40 -17.06
C ILE A 188 -10.33 -15.63 -17.33
N GLY A 189 -10.02 -16.48 -18.31
CA GLY A 189 -8.64 -16.82 -18.66
C GLY A 189 -8.04 -17.98 -17.88
N LYS A 190 -6.85 -18.43 -18.31
CA LYS A 190 -6.19 -19.65 -17.77
C LYS A 190 -5.77 -19.50 -16.32
N ASP A 191 -5.22 -18.35 -15.94
CA ASP A 191 -4.67 -18.14 -14.59
C ASP A 191 -5.77 -18.03 -13.54
N ALA A 192 -6.84 -17.29 -13.82
CA ALA A 192 -8.00 -17.20 -12.94
C ALA A 192 -8.67 -18.56 -12.73
N LYS A 193 -8.78 -19.38 -13.79
CA LYS A 193 -9.32 -20.75 -13.71
C LYS A 193 -8.45 -21.70 -12.89
N LYS A 194 -7.14 -21.45 -12.81
CA LYS A 194 -6.22 -22.23 -11.98
C LYS A 194 -6.18 -21.78 -10.52
N PHE A 195 -6.74 -20.61 -10.19
CA PHE A 195 -6.73 -20.07 -8.84
C PHE A 195 -7.66 -20.88 -7.92
N LYS A 196 -7.07 -21.78 -7.13
CA LYS A 196 -7.76 -22.59 -6.12
C LYS A 196 -7.70 -21.89 -4.76
N ALA A 197 -8.75 -21.14 -4.44
CA ALA A 197 -8.77 -20.23 -3.30
C ALA A 197 -8.47 -20.93 -1.96
N ALA A 198 -9.15 -22.04 -1.63
CA ALA A 198 -8.89 -22.76 -0.39
C ALA A 198 -7.41 -23.20 -0.25
N THR A 199 -6.83 -23.76 -1.30
CA THR A 199 -5.41 -24.19 -1.31
C THR A 199 -4.45 -23.02 -1.20
N VAL A 200 -4.70 -21.91 -1.92
CA VAL A 200 -3.89 -20.70 -1.81
C VAL A 200 -3.96 -20.15 -0.39
N PHE A 201 -5.14 -20.09 0.22
CA PHE A 201 -5.29 -19.56 1.57
C PHE A 201 -4.51 -20.37 2.61
N GLU A 202 -4.57 -21.70 2.55
CA GLU A 202 -3.75 -22.58 3.39
C GLU A 202 -2.25 -22.39 3.17
N TYR A 203 -1.82 -22.33 1.91
CA TYR A 203 -0.42 -22.08 1.56
C TYR A 203 0.05 -20.74 2.13
N GLU A 204 -0.76 -19.70 1.99
CA GLU A 204 -0.43 -18.36 2.49
C GLU A 204 -0.33 -18.35 4.02
N LEU A 205 -1.30 -18.96 4.72
CA LEU A 205 -1.28 -19.06 6.19
C LEU A 205 -0.06 -19.82 6.72
N THR A 206 0.32 -20.92 6.08
CA THR A 206 1.49 -21.72 6.49
C THR A 206 2.81 -20.99 6.23
N ASN A 207 2.84 -20.05 5.28
CA ASN A 207 4.03 -19.29 4.91
C ASN A 207 4.12 -17.87 5.51
N VAL A 208 3.18 -17.47 6.39
CA VAL A 208 3.12 -16.11 6.98
C VAL A 208 4.48 -15.67 7.56
N VAL A 209 5.11 -16.51 8.39
CA VAL A 209 6.37 -16.17 9.06
C VAL A 209 7.50 -16.00 8.04
N LYS A 210 7.59 -16.91 7.07
CA LYS A 210 8.58 -16.85 5.99
C LYS A 210 8.43 -15.57 5.16
N LYS A 211 7.21 -15.27 4.71
CA LYS A 211 6.91 -14.07 3.93
C LYS A 211 7.14 -12.78 4.71
N ALA A 212 6.81 -12.76 6.01
CA ALA A 212 7.12 -11.62 6.88
C ALA A 212 8.63 -11.38 6.98
N ALA A 213 9.42 -12.44 7.11
CA ALA A 213 10.89 -12.35 7.13
C ALA A 213 11.46 -11.89 5.78
N GLU A 214 10.95 -12.41 4.67
CA GLU A 214 11.32 -12.00 3.30
C GLU A 214 10.99 -10.53 3.06
N ARG A 215 9.80 -10.06 3.46
CA ARG A 215 9.41 -8.65 3.38
C ARG A 215 10.32 -7.76 4.22
N LYS A 216 10.65 -8.18 5.45
CA LYS A 216 11.58 -7.44 6.31
C LYS A 216 12.96 -7.32 5.67
N LYS A 217 13.46 -8.41 5.05
CA LYS A 217 14.73 -8.41 4.31
C LYS A 217 14.66 -7.51 3.08
N ALA A 218 13.59 -7.55 2.30
CA ALA A 218 13.40 -6.69 1.14
C ALA A 218 13.38 -5.20 1.51
N VAL A 219 12.66 -4.83 2.58
CA VAL A 219 12.64 -3.45 3.09
C VAL A 219 14.02 -3.03 3.60
N ALA A 220 14.74 -3.89 4.33
CA ALA A 220 16.10 -3.60 4.77
C ALA A 220 17.06 -3.40 3.60
N GLU A 221 16.91 -4.20 2.54
CA GLU A 221 17.72 -4.09 1.33
C GLU A 221 17.42 -2.81 0.54
N LEU A 222 16.15 -2.41 0.42
CA LEU A 222 15.77 -1.12 -0.18
C LEU A 222 16.38 0.05 0.60
N LYS A 223 16.29 0.02 1.93
CA LYS A 223 16.93 1.03 2.80
C LYS A 223 18.43 1.11 2.60
N ARG A 224 19.09 -0.05 2.50
CA ARG A 224 20.53 -0.15 2.27
C ARG A 224 20.90 0.44 0.91
N LYS A 225 20.24 0.00 -0.16
CA LYS A 225 20.47 0.48 -1.53
C LYS A 225 20.27 1.99 -1.64
N PHE A 226 19.20 2.53 -1.08
CA PHE A 226 18.93 3.96 -1.11
C PHE A 226 20.02 4.74 -0.37
N GLN A 227 20.43 4.31 0.82
CA GLN A 227 21.51 4.97 1.56
C GLN A 227 22.85 4.91 0.83
N GLU A 228 23.18 3.80 0.16
CA GLU A 228 24.37 3.68 -0.67
C GLU A 228 24.32 4.62 -1.90
N GLU A 229 23.18 4.70 -2.58
CA GLU A 229 22.96 5.66 -3.68
C GLU A 229 23.19 7.10 -3.21
N LYS A 230 22.75 7.42 -1.98
CA LYS A 230 22.97 8.71 -1.33
C LYS A 230 24.39 8.92 -0.79
N GLY A 231 25.29 7.94 -0.97
CA GLY A 231 26.71 8.08 -0.65
C GLY A 231 27.05 7.84 0.82
N ILE A 232 26.25 7.06 1.57
CA ILE A 232 26.52 6.78 2.99
C ILE A 232 27.91 6.17 3.23
N SER A 233 28.41 5.38 2.28
CA SER A 233 29.74 4.75 2.34
C SER A 233 30.90 5.76 2.26
N LYS A 234 30.65 6.95 1.72
CA LYS A 234 31.61 8.07 1.67
C LYS A 234 31.37 9.11 2.76
N ALA A 235 30.37 8.90 3.61
CA ALA A 235 29.97 9.87 4.61
C ALA A 235 30.94 9.87 5.80
N VAL A 236 31.34 11.06 6.24
CA VAL A 236 32.14 11.25 7.45
C VAL A 236 31.20 11.29 8.66
N LYS A 237 31.45 10.45 9.65
CA LYS A 237 30.67 10.41 10.90
C LYS A 237 31.24 11.43 11.90
N THR A 238 30.37 12.25 12.48
CA THR A 238 30.72 13.20 13.54
C THR A 238 30.59 12.53 14.92
N ASN A 239 31.04 13.23 15.98
CA ASN A 239 30.95 12.73 17.35
C ASN A 239 29.50 12.54 17.83
N SER A 240 28.56 13.33 17.32
CA SER A 240 27.13 13.19 17.65
C SER A 240 26.49 11.97 16.99
N GLY A 241 27.14 11.38 15.97
CA GLY A 241 26.61 10.28 15.19
C GLY A 241 25.98 10.69 13.86
N LEU A 242 25.86 11.99 13.57
CA LEU A 242 25.53 12.49 12.23
C LEU A 242 26.54 11.97 11.22
N LYS A 243 26.09 11.60 10.01
CA LYS A 243 26.99 11.30 8.89
C LYS A 243 26.76 12.29 7.76
N ILE A 244 27.85 12.83 7.21
CA ILE A 244 27.82 13.84 6.15
C ILE A 244 28.56 13.33 4.92
N ALA A 245 27.86 13.17 3.81
CA ALA A 245 28.45 12.91 2.49
C ALA A 245 28.47 14.20 1.67
N THR A 246 29.65 14.77 1.44
CA THR A 246 29.81 15.95 0.57
C THR A 246 29.73 15.53 -0.89
N ILE A 247 28.78 16.09 -1.63
CA ILE A 247 28.54 15.81 -3.05
C ILE A 247 29.27 16.83 -3.94
N LYS A 248 29.24 18.10 -3.54
CA LYS A 248 29.90 19.20 -4.21
C LYS A 248 30.45 20.16 -3.17
N LYS A 249 31.69 20.59 -3.37
CA LYS A 249 32.29 21.66 -2.56
C LYS A 249 32.14 23.00 -3.29
N GLY A 250 31.56 23.98 -2.62
CA GLY A 250 31.47 25.36 -3.02
C GLY A 250 32.68 26.17 -2.58
N THR A 251 32.74 27.41 -3.03
CA THR A 251 33.85 28.34 -2.79
C THR A 251 33.40 29.66 -2.16
N GLY A 252 32.10 29.82 -1.90
CA GLY A 252 31.55 31.05 -1.34
C GLY A 252 31.65 31.11 0.18
N LYS A 253 30.85 31.99 0.80
CA LYS A 253 30.94 32.28 2.24
C LYS A 253 30.58 31.06 3.09
N LYS A 254 31.36 30.83 4.16
CA LYS A 254 31.02 29.83 5.17
C LYS A 254 29.72 30.20 5.87
N VAL A 255 28.91 29.19 6.17
CA VAL A 255 27.69 29.37 6.98
C VAL A 255 28.08 29.94 8.34
N ASN A 256 27.38 31.00 8.75
CA ASN A 256 27.57 31.66 10.03
C ASN A 256 26.28 31.51 10.86
N PRO A 257 26.34 31.01 12.11
CA PRO A 257 25.14 30.79 12.92
C PRO A 257 24.26 32.02 13.19
N ALA A 258 24.83 33.22 13.13
CA ALA A 258 24.13 34.49 13.36
C ALA A 258 23.64 35.16 12.07
N ILE A 259 23.92 34.59 10.89
CA ILE A 259 23.59 35.18 9.59
C ILE A 259 22.58 34.29 8.86
N SER A 260 21.65 34.92 8.12
CA SER A 260 20.68 34.21 7.30
C SER A 260 21.36 33.34 6.24
N THR A 261 20.90 32.11 6.09
CA THR A 261 21.34 31.15 5.08
C THR A 261 20.14 30.66 4.29
N THR A 262 20.24 30.68 2.96
CA THR A 262 19.21 30.18 2.04
C THR A 262 19.70 28.90 1.38
N VAL A 263 18.87 27.86 1.42
CA VAL A 263 19.20 26.54 0.89
C VAL A 263 18.07 25.97 0.04
N HIS A 264 18.43 25.07 -0.86
CA HIS A 264 17.53 24.02 -1.27
C HIS A 264 17.74 22.78 -0.39
N TYR A 265 16.64 22.12 -0.06
CA TYR A 265 16.61 20.84 0.61
C TYR A 265 15.59 19.86 0.00
N THR A 266 15.89 18.57 0.20
CA THR A 266 14.94 17.47 0.06
C THR A 266 15.09 16.52 1.26
N LEU A 267 13.98 16.19 1.90
CA LEU A 267 13.88 15.28 3.05
C LEU A 267 13.35 13.91 2.61
N PHE A 268 14.03 12.86 3.05
CA PHE A 268 13.64 11.47 2.86
C PHE A 268 13.66 10.69 4.18
N LEU A 269 12.84 9.64 4.26
CA LEU A 269 13.10 8.52 5.17
C LEU A 269 14.22 7.62 4.61
N THR A 270 14.77 6.75 5.46
CA THR A 270 15.86 5.83 5.08
C THR A 270 15.50 4.82 4.00
N ASP A 271 14.21 4.59 3.73
CA ASP A 271 13.72 3.73 2.64
C ASP A 271 13.53 4.46 1.31
N GLY A 272 13.87 5.75 1.25
CA GLY A 272 13.70 6.57 0.05
C GLY A 272 12.35 7.28 -0.07
N THR A 273 11.46 7.12 0.92
CA THR A 273 10.21 7.87 0.96
C THR A 273 10.51 9.37 1.08
N LYS A 274 10.28 10.13 0.00
CA LYS A 274 10.39 11.59 0.00
C LYS A 274 9.25 12.19 0.84
N ILE A 275 9.61 12.98 1.85
CA ILE A 275 8.67 13.63 2.76
C ILE A 275 8.40 15.07 2.35
N ASP A 276 9.46 15.82 2.03
CA ASP A 276 9.33 17.22 1.66
C ASP A 276 10.49 17.67 0.75
N SER A 277 10.25 18.67 -0.08
CA SER A 277 11.24 19.22 -1.01
C SER A 277 10.97 20.68 -1.31
N SER A 278 11.94 21.53 -0.99
CA SER A 278 11.95 22.93 -1.43
C SER A 278 12.15 23.07 -2.95
N VAL A 279 12.82 22.09 -3.57
CA VAL A 279 13.07 22.05 -5.02
C VAL A 279 11.77 21.77 -5.75
N ASP A 280 11.01 20.77 -5.30
CA ASP A 280 9.72 20.39 -5.91
C ASP A 280 8.70 21.54 -5.80
N LYS A 281 8.81 22.37 -4.76
CA LYS A 281 7.97 23.57 -4.54
C LYS A 281 8.50 24.83 -5.23
N ASN A 282 9.69 24.78 -5.84
CA ASN A 282 10.43 25.93 -6.34
C ASN A 282 10.52 27.10 -5.33
N LYS A 283 10.69 26.77 -4.04
CA LYS A 283 10.71 27.75 -2.95
C LYS A 283 11.85 27.41 -1.99
N PRO A 284 13.03 28.05 -2.12
CA PRO A 284 14.14 27.89 -1.20
C PRO A 284 13.75 28.19 0.25
N PHE A 285 14.49 27.59 1.18
CA PHE A 285 14.29 27.79 2.61
C PHE A 285 15.38 28.67 3.19
N THR A 286 14.97 29.78 3.81
CA THR A 286 15.87 30.74 4.46
C THR A 286 15.69 30.66 5.97
N PHE A 287 16.81 30.54 6.70
CA PHE A 287 16.83 30.43 8.15
C PHE A 287 18.10 31.06 8.74
N THR A 288 18.11 31.28 10.05
CA THR A 288 19.31 31.62 10.83
C THR A 288 19.49 30.56 11.90
N LEU A 289 20.68 29.95 12.01
CA LEU A 289 20.86 28.77 12.88
C LEU A 289 20.62 29.06 14.38
N ASN A 290 20.81 30.30 14.82
CA ASN A 290 20.60 30.74 16.20
C ASN A 290 19.27 31.47 16.42
N ASP A 291 18.34 31.42 15.47
CA ASP A 291 17.00 31.98 15.68
C ASP A 291 16.21 31.12 16.66
N ALA A 292 15.98 31.65 17.86
CA ALA A 292 15.20 30.97 18.90
C ALA A 292 13.72 30.77 18.51
N ASN A 293 13.19 31.59 17.58
CA ASN A 293 11.81 31.49 17.12
C ASN A 293 11.62 30.45 16.00
N MET A 294 12.71 29.95 15.41
CA MET A 294 12.69 28.94 14.36
C MET A 294 13.67 27.79 14.70
N PRO A 295 13.32 26.93 15.68
CA PRO A 295 14.18 25.82 16.05
C PRO A 295 14.31 24.83 14.88
N LEU A 296 15.56 24.49 14.56
CA LEU A 296 15.91 23.48 13.55
C LEU A 296 16.34 22.18 14.26
N ILE A 297 16.13 21.03 13.62
CA ILE A 297 16.56 19.74 14.17
C ILE A 297 18.09 19.72 14.37
N ALA A 298 18.56 19.06 15.44
CA ALA A 298 19.94 19.16 15.89
C ALA A 298 20.96 18.73 14.82
N GLY A 299 20.74 17.58 14.18
CA GLY A 299 21.64 17.08 13.13
C GLY A 299 21.65 17.93 11.87
N TRP A 300 20.55 18.62 11.56
CA TRP A 300 20.51 19.56 10.44
C TRP A 300 21.34 20.80 10.74
N LYS A 301 21.15 21.39 11.93
CA LYS A 301 21.93 22.54 12.38
C LYS A 301 23.43 22.23 12.39
N GLU A 302 23.80 21.08 12.97
CA GLU A 302 25.17 20.61 13.00
C GLU A 302 25.76 20.47 11.59
N GLY A 303 25.05 19.79 10.69
CA GLY A 303 25.54 19.55 9.33
C GLY A 303 25.68 20.84 8.51
N VAL A 304 24.65 21.70 8.48
CA VAL A 304 24.68 22.95 7.69
C VAL A 304 25.79 23.88 8.19
N GLN A 305 26.05 23.92 9.51
CA GLN A 305 27.11 24.76 10.07
C GLN A 305 28.51 24.40 9.51
N THR A 306 28.71 23.18 8.98
CA THR A 306 29.97 22.78 8.34
C THR A 306 30.08 23.21 6.87
N MET A 307 29.00 23.73 6.27
CA MET A 307 28.91 24.05 4.85
C MET A 307 29.29 25.50 4.52
N GLN A 308 29.43 25.78 3.23
CA GLN A 308 29.59 27.11 2.65
C GLN A 308 28.71 27.27 1.40
N GLU A 309 28.51 28.50 0.92
CA GLU A 309 27.78 28.78 -0.32
C GLU A 309 28.33 27.95 -1.49
N GLY A 310 27.42 27.30 -2.21
CA GLY A 310 27.69 26.39 -3.32
C GLY A 310 27.95 24.93 -2.91
N ASP A 311 28.06 24.63 -1.61
CA ASP A 311 28.15 23.24 -1.14
C ASP A 311 26.83 22.51 -1.40
N LYS A 312 26.97 21.24 -1.83
CA LYS A 312 25.88 20.27 -1.83
C LYS A 312 26.31 19.05 -1.02
N SER A 313 25.49 18.65 -0.05
CA SER A 313 25.79 17.53 0.84
C SER A 313 24.53 16.71 1.15
N VAL A 314 24.74 15.46 1.54
CA VAL A 314 23.71 14.57 2.09
C VAL A 314 24.00 14.29 3.55
N PHE A 315 23.00 14.50 4.41
CA PHE A 315 23.07 14.23 5.83
C PHE A 315 22.24 13.01 6.18
N PHE A 316 22.85 12.05 6.86
CA PHE A 316 22.18 10.91 7.45
C PHE A 316 22.04 11.17 8.95
N ILE A 317 20.84 11.60 9.33
CA ILE A 317 20.53 12.09 10.68
C ILE A 317 19.87 10.95 11.46
N PRO A 318 20.53 10.38 12.49
CA PRO A 318 19.90 9.39 13.34
C PRO A 318 18.74 10.02 14.12
N TYR A 319 17.74 9.21 14.49
CA TYR A 319 16.47 9.71 15.04
C TYR A 319 16.63 10.65 16.25
N TYR A 320 17.62 10.39 17.11
CA TYR A 320 17.91 11.21 18.30
C TYR A 320 18.53 12.58 17.99
N LEU A 321 19.01 12.81 16.75
CA LEU A 321 19.39 14.12 16.22
C LEU A 321 18.30 14.74 15.31
N GLY A 322 17.22 13.99 15.05
CA GLY A 322 16.05 14.38 14.27
C GLY A 322 14.87 14.74 15.18
N TYR A 323 13.75 14.03 15.00
CA TYR A 323 12.51 14.25 15.76
C TYR A 323 12.37 13.37 17.02
N GLY A 324 13.36 12.52 17.31
CA GLY A 324 13.41 11.73 18.54
C GLY A 324 12.36 10.62 18.62
N GLU A 325 11.82 10.44 19.82
CA GLU A 325 10.87 9.37 20.16
C GLU A 325 9.45 9.62 19.62
N ASN A 326 9.15 10.83 19.13
CA ASN A 326 7.82 11.24 18.71
C ASN A 326 7.65 11.17 17.19
N SER A 327 6.42 10.89 16.73
CA SER A 327 6.04 11.06 15.33
C SER A 327 5.73 12.53 15.02
N LEU A 328 6.01 12.98 13.79
CA LEU A 328 5.65 14.32 13.32
C LEU A 328 5.05 14.25 11.90
N GLY A 329 3.75 14.53 11.79
CA GLY A 329 3.06 14.47 10.50
C GLY A 329 3.28 13.12 9.80
N PRO A 330 3.86 13.08 8.58
CA PRO A 330 4.14 11.84 7.85
C PRO A 330 5.38 11.09 8.35
N ILE A 331 6.11 11.60 9.35
CA ILE A 331 7.35 11.02 9.87
C ILE A 331 7.04 10.16 11.10
N PRO A 332 7.26 8.82 11.04
CA PRO A 332 7.07 7.95 12.21
C PRO A 332 8.02 8.28 13.36
N ALA A 333 7.64 7.87 14.58
CA ALA A 333 8.52 7.89 15.75
C ALA A 333 9.82 7.13 15.50
N LYS A 334 10.95 7.61 16.06
CA LYS A 334 12.28 7.00 15.91
C LYS A 334 12.75 6.86 14.46
N SER A 335 12.33 7.78 13.58
CA SER A 335 12.78 7.77 12.19
C SER A 335 14.16 8.41 12.04
N ASP A 336 15.09 7.64 11.49
CA ASP A 336 16.29 8.19 10.89
C ASP A 336 15.92 8.92 9.58
N LEU A 337 16.57 10.05 9.34
CA LEU A 337 16.26 10.96 8.24
C LEU A 337 17.45 11.09 7.30
N ILE A 338 17.16 11.32 6.03
CA ILE A 338 18.16 11.66 5.01
C ILE A 338 17.79 13.00 4.42
N PHE A 339 18.71 13.95 4.48
CA PHE A 339 18.52 15.28 3.94
C PHE A 339 19.55 15.56 2.87
N GLU A 340 19.10 15.87 1.67
CA GLU A 340 19.95 16.50 0.65
C GLU A 340 19.85 18.01 0.81
N ILE A 341 20.99 18.70 0.86
CA ILE A 341 21.07 20.15 1.04
C ILE A 341 21.99 20.76 0.01
N GLU A 342 21.58 21.87 -0.57
CA GLU A 342 22.41 22.76 -1.36
C GLU A 342 22.33 24.18 -0.80
N VAL A 343 23.48 24.74 -0.40
CA VAL A 343 23.55 26.11 0.13
C VAL A 343 23.63 27.08 -1.04
N LEU A 344 22.57 27.88 -1.22
CA LEU A 344 22.47 28.83 -2.32
C LEU A 344 23.11 30.17 -1.96
N LYS A 345 22.90 30.64 -0.71
CA LYS A 345 23.30 31.97 -0.28
C LYS A 345 23.53 32.02 1.24
N VAL A 346 24.55 32.76 1.68
CA VAL A 346 24.84 33.11 3.07
C VAL A 346 24.98 34.63 3.19
N GLY A 347 24.12 35.21 4.02
CA GLY A 347 23.92 36.65 4.13
C GLY A 347 22.95 37.21 3.09
N LYS A 348 22.92 38.53 2.99
CA LYS A 348 22.17 39.26 1.97
C LYS A 348 22.76 39.03 0.57
#